data_AF-A0A7W9IGE7-F1
#
_entry.id   AF-A0A7W9IGE7-F1
#
_cell.length_a   1.000
_cell.length_b   1.000
_cell.length_c   1.000
_cell.angle_alpha   90.00
_cell.angle_beta   90.00
_cell.angle_gamma   90.00
#
_symmetry.space_group_name_H-M   'P 1'
#
loop_
_entity.id
_entity.type
_entity.pdbx_description
1 polymer ?
#
loop_
_entity_poly.entity_id
_entity_poly.type
_entity_poly.pdbx_seq_one_letter_code
_entity_poly.pdbx_strand_id
1 'polypeptide(L)'
;MTTLKFDSKLGAAASAALEEHIRPIYDKPGCSRLAIIEFRHIERTQPAPDADKDPSVKVRISHCEIPGRDQEGYIREAQRALYLQRTASGTLDDDGQLQLTQSTLKHIGGLLHEVEVARLRAGLRHWVDYAARVNSNASLTISEMHHELDTVAQGLAALLHNTPEGTS
;
A
#
# COMPACT_ATOMS: atom_id res chain seq x y z
N MET A 1 -15.73 28.61 5.94
CA MET A 1 -15.70 27.16 5.64
C MET A 1 -14.25 26.71 5.56
N THR A 2 -13.82 25.64 6.24
CA THR A 2 -12.40 25.24 6.21
C THR A 2 -11.98 24.79 4.81
N THR A 3 -10.91 25.38 4.30
CA THR A 3 -10.41 25.13 2.94
C THR A 3 -9.23 24.16 2.95
N LEU A 4 -9.27 23.13 2.12
CA LEU A 4 -8.14 22.21 1.90
C LEU A 4 -7.26 22.73 0.75
N LYS A 5 -5.95 22.84 0.98
CA LYS A 5 -4.96 23.30 0.00
C LYS A 5 -3.90 22.22 -0.22
N PHE A 6 -3.61 21.87 -1.46
CA PHE A 6 -2.49 20.99 -1.79
C PHE A 6 -1.18 21.79 -1.84
N ASP A 7 -0.14 21.25 -1.24
CA ASP A 7 1.23 21.70 -1.43
C ASP A 7 1.66 21.42 -2.87
N SER A 8 2.38 22.36 -3.48
CA SER A 8 2.85 22.22 -4.87
C SER A 8 3.99 21.21 -5.02
N LYS A 9 4.62 20.79 -3.92
CA LYS A 9 5.68 19.78 -3.91
C LYS A 9 5.08 18.41 -3.58
N LEU A 10 5.47 17.40 -4.34
CA LEU A 10 5.24 16.00 -4.00
C LEU A 10 6.23 15.54 -2.92
N GLY A 11 5.82 14.56 -2.11
CA GLY A 11 6.76 13.81 -1.28
C GLY A 11 7.76 13.03 -2.14
N ALA A 12 8.95 12.72 -1.61
CA ALA A 12 9.99 12.01 -2.35
C ALA A 12 9.49 10.64 -2.86
N ALA A 13 8.74 9.89 -2.05
CA ALA A 13 8.16 8.61 -2.44
C ALA A 13 7.16 8.75 -3.59
N ALA A 14 6.22 9.70 -3.49
CA ALA A 14 5.28 10.00 -4.57
C ALA A 14 5.96 10.45 -5.87
N SER A 15 7.06 11.20 -5.79
CA SER A 15 7.84 11.58 -6.98
C SER A 15 8.48 10.36 -7.63
N ALA A 16 9.14 9.50 -6.85
CA ALA A 16 9.82 8.31 -7.35
C ALA A 16 8.85 7.36 -8.09
N ALA A 17 7.67 7.11 -7.52
CA ALA A 17 6.66 6.26 -8.13
C ALA A 17 6.10 6.81 -9.47
N LEU A 18 6.22 8.11 -9.72
CA LEU A 18 5.78 8.72 -10.98
C LEU A 18 6.85 8.67 -12.08
N GLU A 19 8.13 8.45 -11.75
CA GLU A 19 9.24 8.57 -12.69
C GLU A 19 9.07 7.68 -13.93
N GLU A 20 8.67 6.43 -13.72
CA GLU A 20 8.45 5.45 -14.79
C GLU A 20 7.30 5.84 -15.74
N HIS A 21 6.39 6.72 -15.29
CA HIS A 21 5.22 7.16 -16.04
C HIS A 21 5.42 8.51 -16.74
N ILE A 22 6.50 9.23 -16.47
CA ILE A 22 6.78 10.56 -17.07
C ILE A 22 6.78 10.46 -18.60
N ARG A 23 7.54 9.53 -19.16
CA ARG A 23 7.71 9.41 -20.62
C ARG A 23 6.39 9.04 -21.32
N PRO A 24 5.63 8.01 -20.87
CA PRO A 24 4.30 7.73 -21.41
C PRO A 24 3.29 8.88 -21.32
N ILE A 25 3.39 9.75 -20.32
CA ILE A 25 2.53 10.94 -20.18
C ILE A 25 2.97 12.04 -21.15
N TYR A 26 4.27 12.30 -21.23
CA TYR A 26 4.85 13.27 -22.14
C TYR A 26 4.51 12.95 -23.61
N ASP A 27 4.65 11.67 -24.00
CA ASP A 27 4.41 11.22 -25.37
C ASP A 27 2.92 11.25 -25.76
N LYS A 28 1.99 11.37 -24.79
CA LYS A 28 0.54 11.41 -25.04
C LYS A 28 -0.13 12.56 -24.27
N PRO A 29 0.00 13.81 -24.77
CA PRO A 29 -0.67 14.96 -24.18
C PRO A 29 -2.18 14.74 -24.07
N GLY A 30 -2.78 15.17 -22.95
CA GLY A 30 -4.21 15.04 -22.68
C GLY A 30 -4.66 13.65 -22.21
N CYS A 31 -3.74 12.70 -22.02
CA CYS A 31 -4.12 11.41 -21.45
C CYS A 31 -4.41 11.51 -19.95
N SER A 32 -5.33 10.67 -19.46
CA SER A 32 -5.60 10.51 -18.03
C SER A 32 -4.92 9.24 -17.51
N ARG A 33 -4.54 9.25 -16.23
CA ARG A 33 -4.07 8.08 -15.49
C ARG A 33 -4.83 7.96 -14.19
N LEU A 34 -5.18 6.73 -13.85
CA LEU A 34 -5.69 6.40 -12.53
C LEU A 34 -4.50 6.38 -11.56
N ALA A 35 -4.68 6.90 -10.35
CA ALA A 35 -3.66 6.85 -9.31
C ALA A 35 -4.34 6.66 -7.95
N ILE A 36 -3.67 5.94 -7.06
CA ILE A 36 -3.99 5.86 -5.64
C ILE A 36 -3.04 6.82 -4.93
N ILE A 37 -3.59 7.75 -4.16
CA ILE A 37 -2.79 8.76 -3.46
C ILE A 37 -3.07 8.75 -1.97
N GLU A 38 -2.01 8.95 -1.20
CA GLU A 38 -2.08 9.28 0.20
C GLU A 38 -1.67 10.74 0.38
N PHE A 39 -2.40 11.48 1.21
CA PHE A 39 -2.03 12.86 1.56
C PHE A 39 -1.71 12.98 3.04
N ARG A 40 -0.59 13.63 3.34
CA ARG A 40 -0.12 13.95 4.69
C ARG A 40 -0.43 15.40 5.03
N HIS A 41 -0.92 15.64 6.24
CA HIS A 41 -1.06 16.98 6.80
C HIS A 41 0.31 17.67 6.89
N ILE A 42 0.40 18.91 6.39
CA ILE A 42 1.62 19.71 6.45
C ILE A 42 1.47 20.90 7.39
N GLU A 43 0.36 21.64 7.28
CA GLU A 43 0.18 22.87 8.03
C GLU A 43 -1.30 23.15 8.25
N ARG A 44 -1.63 23.75 9.39
CA ARG A 44 -2.95 24.30 9.67
C ARG A 44 -2.84 25.81 9.86
N THR A 45 -3.68 26.55 9.15
CA THR A 45 -3.88 27.98 9.33
C THR A 45 -5.19 28.22 10.04
N GLN A 46 -5.13 28.79 11.25
CA GLN A 46 -6.29 29.27 11.99
C GLN A 46 -6.25 30.81 12.03
N PRO A 47 -7.09 31.49 11.24
CA PRO A 47 -7.21 32.95 11.28
C PRO A 47 -7.74 33.43 12.64
N ALA A 48 -7.39 34.68 12.99
CA ALA A 48 -7.97 35.36 14.14
C ALA A 48 -9.49 35.56 13.95
N PRO A 49 -10.27 35.71 15.04
CA PRO A 49 -11.74 35.78 14.97
C PRO A 49 -12.30 36.90 14.08
N ASP A 50 -11.51 37.95 13.88
CA ASP A 50 -11.79 39.19 13.14
C ASP A 50 -11.10 39.23 11.77
N ALA A 51 -10.30 38.23 11.42
CA ALA A 51 -9.63 38.18 10.13
C ALA A 51 -10.60 37.71 9.03
N ASP A 52 -10.64 38.44 7.91
CA ASP A 52 -11.37 38.06 6.70
C ASP A 52 -10.63 36.97 5.91
N LYS A 53 -10.38 35.83 6.57
CA LYS A 53 -9.78 34.65 5.99
C LYS A 53 -10.46 33.42 6.56
N ASP A 54 -10.73 32.45 5.70
CA ASP A 54 -11.18 31.14 6.12
C ASP A 54 -10.04 30.31 6.73
N PRO A 55 -10.32 29.48 7.75
CA PRO A 55 -9.41 28.44 8.20
C PRO A 55 -8.96 27.56 7.02
N SER A 56 -7.69 27.18 6.98
CA SER A 56 -7.20 26.28 5.93
C SER A 56 -6.27 25.20 6.44
N VAL A 57 -6.32 24.05 5.80
CA VAL A 57 -5.39 22.94 6.02
C VAL A 57 -4.60 22.72 4.75
N LYS A 58 -3.28 22.65 4.89
CA LYS A 58 -2.36 22.34 3.82
C LYS A 58 -1.96 20.87 3.91
N VAL A 59 -2.12 20.14 2.81
CA VAL A 59 -1.76 18.72 2.70
C VAL A 59 -0.79 18.51 1.53
N ARG A 60 0.03 17.47 1.61
CA ARG A 60 0.97 17.08 0.56
C ARG A 60 0.71 15.63 0.19
N ILE A 61 0.78 15.29 -1.10
CA ILE A 61 0.77 13.89 -1.53
C ILE A 61 2.06 13.22 -1.05
N SER A 62 1.95 12.30 -0.09
CA SER A 62 3.07 11.56 0.50
C SER A 62 3.40 10.32 -0.31
N HIS A 63 2.38 9.57 -0.72
CA HIS A 63 2.48 8.38 -1.57
C HIS A 63 1.58 8.51 -2.79
N CYS A 64 2.02 7.92 -3.90
CA CYS A 64 1.30 7.91 -5.15
C CYS A 64 1.65 6.61 -5.87
N GLU A 65 0.65 5.80 -6.21
CA GLU A 65 0.84 4.56 -6.97
C GLU A 65 -0.06 4.58 -8.21
N ILE A 66 0.50 4.24 -9.36
CA ILE A 66 -0.24 4.13 -10.62
C ILE A 66 -0.38 2.64 -10.95
N PRO A 67 -1.62 2.10 -11.01
CA PRO A 67 -1.82 0.71 -11.33
C PRO A 67 -1.37 0.38 -12.76
N GLY A 68 -0.88 -0.85 -12.95
CA GLY A 68 -0.71 -1.45 -14.27
C GLY A 68 -2.05 -1.62 -15.01
N ARG A 69 -1.99 -1.92 -16.31
CA ARG A 69 -3.20 -2.06 -17.16
C ARG A 69 -4.14 -3.16 -16.68
N ASP A 70 -3.58 -4.26 -16.21
CA ASP A 70 -4.26 -5.42 -15.65
C ASP A 70 -4.82 -5.16 -14.25
N GLN A 71 -4.22 -4.22 -13.51
CA GLN A 71 -4.63 -3.84 -12.16
C GLN A 71 -5.72 -2.77 -12.14
N GLU A 72 -5.82 -1.95 -13.19
CA GLU A 72 -6.72 -0.80 -13.26
C GLU A 72 -8.19 -1.16 -12.99
N GLY A 73 -8.64 -2.34 -13.46
CA GLY A 73 -10.00 -2.83 -13.23
C GLY A 73 -10.34 -2.98 -11.75
N TYR A 74 -9.45 -3.59 -10.97
CA TYR A 74 -9.64 -3.78 -9.52
C TYR A 74 -9.69 -2.44 -8.78
N ILE A 75 -8.85 -1.48 -9.16
CA ILE A 75 -8.83 -0.15 -8.53
C ILE A 75 -10.10 0.63 -8.86
N ARG A 76 -10.63 0.52 -10.08
CA ARG A 76 -11.92 1.15 -10.45
C ARG A 76 -13.09 0.55 -9.70
N GLU A 77 -13.07 -0.76 -9.45
CA GLU A 77 -14.07 -1.41 -8.63
C GLU A 77 -14.02 -0.93 -7.17
N ALA A 78 -12.81 -0.82 -6.59
CA ALA A 78 -12.62 -0.23 -5.27
C ALA A 78 -13.10 1.23 -5.21
N GLN A 79 -12.79 2.03 -6.24
CA GLN A 79 -13.25 3.41 -6.35
C GLN A 79 -14.78 3.50 -6.41
N ARG A 80 -15.43 2.62 -7.19
CA ARG A 80 -16.88 2.52 -7.27
C ARG A 80 -17.48 2.13 -5.92
N ALA A 81 -16.86 1.19 -5.22
CA ALA A 81 -17.27 0.79 -3.87
C ALA A 81 -17.22 1.96 -2.88
N LEU A 82 -16.10 2.69 -2.83
CA LEU A 82 -15.96 3.89 -1.99
C LEU A 82 -16.96 4.98 -2.37
N TYR A 83 -17.21 5.18 -3.67
CA TYR A 83 -18.20 6.13 -4.15
C TYR A 83 -19.59 5.78 -3.64
N LEU A 84 -20.01 4.52 -3.81
CA LEU A 84 -21.31 4.03 -3.36
C LEU A 84 -21.46 4.22 -1.84
N GLN A 85 -20.47 3.84 -1.03
CA GLN A 85 -20.53 4.08 0.42
C GLN A 85 -20.70 5.56 0.78
N ARG A 86 -20.04 6.46 0.04
CA ARG A 86 -20.16 7.90 0.28
C ARG A 86 -21.52 8.45 -0.11
N THR A 87 -22.16 7.90 -1.16
CA THR A 87 -23.40 8.44 -1.72
C THR A 87 -24.67 7.71 -1.29
N ALA A 88 -24.57 6.50 -0.77
CA ALA A 88 -25.68 5.65 -0.32
C ALA A 88 -26.25 6.05 1.06
N SER A 89 -26.21 7.35 1.39
CA SER A 89 -26.88 7.85 2.60
C SER A 89 -28.29 8.31 2.24
N GLY A 90 -29.30 7.51 2.58
CA GLY A 90 -30.70 7.94 2.62
C GLY A 90 -31.66 7.34 1.58
N THR A 91 -31.34 6.23 0.92
CA THR A 91 -32.27 5.53 0.01
C THR A 91 -32.69 4.17 0.56
N LEU A 92 -33.97 3.81 0.39
CA LEU A 92 -34.60 2.62 1.00
C LEU A 92 -34.07 1.27 0.47
N ASP A 93 -33.27 1.28 -0.61
CA ASP A 93 -32.65 0.10 -1.25
C ASP A 93 -31.17 -0.14 -0.79
N ASP A 94 -30.67 0.68 0.16
CA ASP A 94 -29.23 0.84 0.44
C ASP A 94 -28.59 -0.30 1.26
N ASP A 95 -29.31 -1.00 2.12
CA ASP A 95 -28.69 -1.92 3.08
C ASP A 95 -27.96 -3.10 2.41
N GLY A 96 -28.54 -3.67 1.35
CA GLY A 96 -27.94 -4.79 0.61
C GLY A 96 -26.73 -4.37 -0.23
N GLN A 97 -26.82 -3.21 -0.90
CA GLN A 97 -25.72 -2.69 -1.72
C GLN A 97 -24.55 -2.20 -0.86
N LEU A 98 -24.82 -1.61 0.31
CA LEU A 98 -23.79 -1.21 1.27
C LEU A 98 -23.05 -2.43 1.85
N GLN A 99 -23.76 -3.50 2.20
CA GLN A 99 -23.14 -4.74 2.70
C GLN A 99 -22.25 -5.40 1.66
N LEU A 100 -22.72 -5.52 0.40
CA LEU A 100 -21.92 -6.05 -0.70
C LEU A 100 -20.67 -5.20 -0.93
N THR A 101 -20.82 -3.88 -0.92
CA THR A 101 -19.72 -2.94 -1.09
C THR A 101 -18.67 -3.02 0.04
N GLN A 102 -19.12 -3.18 1.28
CA GLN A 102 -18.24 -3.41 2.42
C GLN A 102 -17.53 -4.77 2.31
N SER A 103 -18.21 -5.79 1.78
CA SER A 103 -17.60 -7.10 1.52
C SER A 103 -16.53 -7.04 0.43
N THR A 104 -16.73 -6.27 -0.64
CA THR A 104 -15.74 -6.06 -1.70
C THR A 104 -14.48 -5.40 -1.16
N LEU A 105 -14.60 -4.34 -0.36
CA LEU A 105 -13.44 -3.68 0.24
C LEU A 105 -12.71 -4.59 1.24
N LYS A 106 -13.45 -5.36 2.05
CA LYS A 106 -12.87 -6.38 2.94
C LYS A 106 -12.18 -7.49 2.15
N HIS A 107 -12.72 -7.90 1.01
CA HIS A 107 -12.14 -8.94 0.16
C HIS A 107 -10.84 -8.46 -0.49
N ILE A 108 -10.78 -7.23 -0.98
CA ILE A 108 -9.54 -6.61 -1.49
C ILE A 108 -8.46 -6.60 -0.39
N GLY A 109 -8.81 -6.22 0.85
CA GLY A 109 -7.90 -6.31 1.99
C GLY A 109 -7.51 -7.74 2.36
N GLY A 110 -8.43 -8.70 2.22
CA GLY A 110 -8.22 -10.11 2.52
C GLY A 110 -7.26 -10.81 1.54
N LEU A 111 -7.36 -10.51 0.24
CA LEU A 111 -6.46 -11.07 -0.78
C LEU A 111 -4.99 -10.68 -0.54
N LEU A 112 -4.73 -9.45 -0.09
CA LEU A 112 -3.37 -9.02 0.29
C LEU A 112 -2.83 -9.84 1.47
N HIS A 113 -3.68 -10.13 2.45
CA HIS A 113 -3.30 -10.99 3.57
C HIS A 113 -3.04 -12.43 3.13
N GLU A 114 -3.85 -12.98 2.22
CA GLU A 114 -3.64 -14.33 1.68
C GLU A 114 -2.33 -14.45 0.90
N VAL A 115 -1.98 -13.44 0.10
CA VAL A 115 -0.70 -13.37 -0.62
C VAL A 115 0.47 -13.33 0.36
N GLU A 116 0.38 -12.51 1.41
CA GLU A 116 1.43 -12.43 2.43
C GLU A 116 1.56 -13.74 3.22
N VAL A 117 0.45 -14.38 3.57
CA VAL A 117 0.44 -15.71 4.21
C VAL A 117 1.05 -16.76 3.28
N ALA A 118 0.74 -16.72 1.98
CA ALA A 118 1.33 -17.62 1.00
C ALA A 118 2.85 -17.41 0.87
N ARG A 119 3.31 -16.15 0.82
CA ARG A 119 4.74 -15.77 0.81
C ARG A 119 5.46 -16.30 2.04
N LEU A 120 4.93 -16.03 3.23
CA LEU A 120 5.50 -16.48 4.51
C LEU A 120 5.52 -18.01 4.59
N ARG A 121 4.46 -18.71 4.17
CA ARG A 121 4.42 -20.18 4.14
C ARG A 121 5.46 -20.77 3.19
N ALA A 122 5.63 -20.17 2.01
CA ALA A 122 6.62 -20.61 1.03
C ALA A 122 8.05 -20.43 1.57
N GLY A 123 8.35 -19.25 2.13
CA GLY A 123 9.65 -18.95 2.73
C GLY A 123 9.95 -19.85 3.93
N LEU A 124 8.98 -20.07 4.82
CA LEU A 124 9.14 -20.96 5.97
C LEU A 124 9.40 -22.41 5.53
N ARG A 125 8.67 -22.90 4.52
CA ARG A 125 8.90 -24.25 3.98
C ARG A 125 10.31 -24.41 3.44
N HIS A 126 10.80 -23.44 2.68
CA HIS A 126 12.17 -23.44 2.18
C HIS A 126 13.20 -23.58 3.32
N TRP A 127 13.06 -22.81 4.40
CA TRP A 127 13.98 -22.86 5.54
C TRP A 127 13.85 -24.13 6.38
N VAL A 128 12.65 -24.69 6.51
CA VAL A 128 12.44 -26.01 7.13
C VAL A 128 13.15 -27.09 6.33
N ASP A 129 13.00 -27.09 5.00
CA ASP A 129 13.68 -28.05 4.12
C ASP A 129 15.21 -27.88 4.18
N TYR A 130 15.70 -26.64 4.23
CA TYR A 130 17.11 -26.33 4.39
C TYR A 130 17.66 -26.88 5.71
N ALA A 131 17.01 -26.56 6.83
CA ALA A 131 17.43 -27.02 8.16
C ALA A 131 17.40 -28.55 8.26
N ALA A 132 16.39 -29.21 7.68
CA ALA A 132 16.32 -30.66 7.61
C ALA A 132 17.50 -31.27 6.84
N ARG A 133 17.90 -30.66 5.71
CA ARG A 133 19.09 -31.09 4.94
C ARG A 133 20.37 -30.93 5.75
N VAL A 134 20.58 -29.79 6.40
CA VAL A 134 21.74 -29.55 7.26
C VAL A 134 21.80 -30.57 8.40
N ASN A 135 20.68 -30.78 9.09
CA ASN A 135 20.61 -31.72 10.21
C ASN A 135 20.83 -33.19 9.78
N SER A 136 20.47 -33.53 8.54
CA SER A 136 20.75 -34.87 7.98
C SER A 136 22.22 -35.10 7.64
N ASN A 137 23.03 -34.04 7.60
CA ASN A 137 24.45 -34.13 7.28
C ASN A 137 25.29 -34.46 8.53
N ALA A 138 25.62 -35.74 8.68
CA ALA A 138 26.36 -36.26 9.84
C ALA A 138 27.85 -35.88 9.87
N SER A 139 28.39 -35.21 8.85
CA SER A 139 29.83 -34.90 8.75
C SER A 139 30.19 -33.44 9.07
N LEU A 140 29.24 -32.63 9.53
CA LEU A 140 29.50 -31.23 9.85
C LEU A 140 30.31 -31.08 11.14
N THR A 141 31.35 -30.26 11.07
CA THR A 141 32.06 -29.77 12.25
C THR A 141 31.20 -28.78 13.03
N ILE A 142 31.61 -28.48 14.27
CA ILE A 142 30.90 -27.50 15.13
C ILE A 142 30.87 -26.11 14.47
N SER A 143 31.98 -25.68 13.85
CA SER A 143 32.05 -24.39 13.18
C SER A 143 31.13 -24.32 11.95
N GLU A 144 31.01 -25.40 11.19
CA GLU A 144 30.08 -25.49 10.06
C GLU A 144 28.63 -25.51 10.54
N MET A 145 28.31 -26.26 11.60
CA MET A 145 26.97 -26.21 12.20
C MET A 145 26.58 -24.81 12.66
N HIS A 146 27.50 -24.05 13.26
CA HIS A 146 27.25 -22.65 13.64
C HIS A 146 27.00 -21.76 12.42
N HIS A 147 27.77 -21.94 11.34
CA HIS A 147 27.58 -21.20 10.10
C HIS A 147 26.22 -21.48 9.44
N GLU A 148 25.80 -22.74 9.43
CA GLU A 148 24.50 -23.14 8.89
C GLU A 148 23.33 -22.59 9.72
N LEU A 149 23.46 -22.60 11.06
CA LEU A 149 22.48 -22.00 11.96
C LEU A 149 22.37 -20.48 11.76
N ASP A 150 23.49 -19.78 11.59
CA ASP A 150 23.52 -18.36 11.31
C ASP A 150 22.86 -18.05 9.95
N THR A 151 23.11 -18.88 8.93
CA THR A 151 22.47 -18.77 7.61
C THR A 151 20.94 -18.91 7.70
N VAL A 152 20.44 -19.90 8.47
CA VAL A 152 19.00 -20.06 8.71
C VAL A 152 18.42 -18.86 9.48
N ALA A 153 19.12 -18.37 10.51
CA ALA A 153 18.67 -17.24 11.31
C ALA A 153 18.57 -15.95 10.49
N GLN A 154 19.58 -15.65 9.68
CA GLN A 154 19.57 -14.50 8.76
C GLN A 154 18.49 -14.63 7.70
N GLY A 155 18.30 -15.83 7.16
CA GLY A 155 17.25 -16.14 6.20
C GLY A 155 15.83 -15.93 6.72
N LEU A 156 15.56 -16.37 7.95
CA LEU A 156 14.28 -16.17 8.64
C LEU A 156 14.07 -14.69 9.02
N ALA A 157 15.12 -14.00 9.46
CA ALA A 157 15.05 -12.57 9.73
C ALA A 157 14.70 -11.79 8.45
N ALA A 158 15.35 -12.09 7.33
CA ALA A 158 15.03 -11.48 6.04
C ALA A 158 13.59 -11.76 5.59
N LEU A 159 13.05 -12.97 5.85
CA LEU A 159 11.66 -13.30 5.55
C LEU A 159 10.66 -12.43 6.34
N LEU A 160 10.94 -12.18 7.62
CA LEU A 160 10.14 -11.34 8.51
C LEU A 160 10.24 -9.85 8.17
N HIS A 161 11.42 -9.39 7.73
CA HIS A 161 11.67 -7.98 7.44
C HIS A 161 11.32 -7.57 6.00
N ASN A 162 11.24 -8.52 5.06
CA ASN A 162 10.70 -8.29 3.72
C ASN A 162 9.15 -8.22 3.73
N THR A 163 8.57 -7.46 4.65
CA THR A 163 7.20 -6.98 4.46
C THR A 163 7.27 -5.99 3.28
N PRO A 164 6.35 -6.02 2.29
CA PRO A 164 6.25 -4.88 1.39
C PRO A 164 6.08 -3.65 2.28
N GLU A 165 7.05 -2.73 2.26
CA GLU A 165 7.10 -1.60 3.19
C GLU A 165 5.79 -0.81 3.13
N GLY A 166 4.89 -1.10 4.06
CA GLY A 166 3.84 -0.20 4.48
C GLY A 166 4.54 0.91 5.25
N THR A 167 4.91 1.94 4.53
CA THR A 167 5.51 3.18 5.01
C THR A 167 4.69 3.77 6.16
N SER A 168 5.39 4.13 7.23
CA SER A 168 4.87 4.86 8.39
C SER A 168 4.71 6.36 8.14
#